data_AF-A0A958GCH3-F1
#
_entry.id   AF-A0A958GCH3-F1
#
_cell.length_a   1.000
_cell.length_b   1.000
_cell.length_c   1.000
_cell.angle_alpha   90.00
_cell.angle_beta   90.00
_cell.angle_gamma   90.00
#
_symmetry.space_group_name_H-M   'P 1'
#
loop_
_entity.id
_entity.type
_entity.pdbx_description
1 polymer ?
#
loop_
_entity_poly.entity_id
_entity_poly.type
_entity_poly.pdbx_seq_one_letter_code
_entity_poly.pdbx_strand_id
1 'polypeptide(L)'
;MKILTLFSLLLSNLCILMKRNLIKAIISALLLTTFASAQTVMLDPTFDSDGIAIFSPGSLHDVARDMVVLSDNTMIICGTGYFNGTTAAGLLMRILNDGSQDMTFGSGGISIMQYGVDTYSYKMGLQPDGKVIVSGTCYVTPSNSEFFAARFLPDGTPDPTFGNNGYFLTSYGGYEEECYAMAIQSDGKIVLAGRTYSVPLTATFFTRLNSDGTLDSSFGTNGYTVIDATIQYESIRTVDLLSDGTIVGFGYGYYST
;
A
#
# COMPACT_ATOMS: atom_id res chain seq x y z
N MET A 1 -44.54 41.77 59.05
CA MET A 1 -43.07 41.98 58.98
C MET A 1 -42.26 40.73 58.56
N LYS A 2 -42.65 39.49 58.94
CA LYS A 2 -41.93 38.24 58.57
C LYS A 2 -42.04 37.82 57.09
N ILE A 3 -43.10 38.21 56.37
CA ILE A 3 -43.33 37.80 54.97
C ILE A 3 -42.43 38.59 53.99
N LEU A 4 -42.19 39.88 54.24
CA LEU A 4 -41.29 40.69 53.39
C LEU A 4 -39.83 40.23 53.49
N THR A 5 -39.39 39.77 54.65
CA THR A 5 -38.01 39.28 54.87
C THR A 5 -37.76 37.93 54.21
N LEU A 6 -38.77 37.04 54.17
CA LEU A 6 -38.69 35.79 53.40
C LEU A 6 -38.62 36.06 51.90
N PHE A 7 -39.39 37.03 51.40
CA PHE A 7 -39.42 37.36 49.97
C PHE A 7 -38.11 38.00 49.48
N SER A 8 -37.48 38.86 50.29
CA SER A 8 -36.16 39.43 49.97
C SER A 8 -35.05 38.38 49.98
N LEU A 9 -35.14 37.37 50.86
CA LEU A 9 -34.20 36.25 50.92
C LEU A 9 -34.39 35.28 49.75
N LEU A 10 -35.63 35.13 49.27
CA LEU A 10 -35.94 34.30 48.10
C LEU A 10 -35.40 34.96 46.82
N LEU A 11 -35.61 36.28 46.64
CA LEU A 11 -35.09 37.03 45.50
C LEU A 11 -33.56 37.09 45.48
N SER A 12 -32.90 37.25 46.63
CA SER A 12 -31.44 37.28 46.69
C SER A 12 -30.84 35.92 46.31
N ASN A 13 -31.40 34.82 46.81
CA ASN A 13 -30.97 33.48 46.46
C ASN A 13 -31.26 33.13 44.98
N LEU A 14 -32.41 33.56 44.45
CA LEU A 14 -32.75 33.38 43.03
C LEU A 14 -31.78 34.16 42.12
N CYS A 15 -31.40 35.38 42.50
CA CYS A 15 -30.45 36.20 41.77
C CYS A 15 -29.01 35.63 41.81
N ILE A 16 -28.60 35.01 42.93
CA ILE A 16 -27.32 34.30 43.06
C ILE A 16 -27.31 33.02 42.22
N LEU A 17 -28.43 32.27 42.22
CA LEU A 17 -28.58 31.04 41.43
C LEU A 17 -28.54 31.34 39.92
N MET A 18 -29.22 32.40 39.49
CA MET A 18 -29.20 32.88 38.10
C MET A 18 -27.80 33.33 37.68
N LYS A 19 -27.05 34.05 38.53
CA LYS A 19 -25.65 34.42 38.25
C LYS A 19 -24.73 33.20 38.15
N ARG A 20 -24.89 32.18 39.01
CA ARG A 20 -24.09 30.94 38.94
C ARG A 20 -24.37 30.14 37.67
N ASN A 21 -25.63 30.08 37.24
CA ASN A 21 -26.00 29.39 36.00
C ASN A 21 -25.59 30.16 34.76
N LEU A 22 -25.64 31.50 34.80
CA LEU A 22 -25.14 32.37 33.73
C LEU A 22 -23.61 32.28 33.61
N ILE A 23 -22.88 32.25 34.72
CA ILE A 23 -21.42 32.05 34.72
C ILE A 23 -21.05 30.65 34.21
N LYS A 24 -21.79 29.59 34.60
CA LYS A 24 -21.61 28.25 34.03
C LYS A 24 -21.91 28.19 32.53
N ALA A 25 -22.97 28.88 32.08
CA ALA A 25 -23.32 28.95 30.67
C ALA A 25 -22.29 29.74 29.86
N ILE A 26 -21.74 30.82 30.41
CA ILE A 26 -20.66 31.61 29.80
C ILE A 26 -19.35 30.82 29.78
N ILE A 27 -19.01 30.08 30.84
CA ILE A 27 -17.83 29.19 30.88
C ILE A 27 -18.01 28.01 29.90
N SER A 28 -19.18 27.40 29.83
CA SER A 28 -19.48 26.36 28.82
C SER A 28 -19.49 26.92 27.41
N ALA A 29 -19.98 28.15 27.19
CA ALA A 29 -19.92 28.80 25.88
C ALA A 29 -18.50 29.23 25.49
N LEU A 30 -17.67 29.68 26.45
CA LEU A 30 -16.24 29.95 26.23
C LEU A 30 -15.43 28.65 26.05
N LEU A 31 -15.83 27.54 26.68
CA LEU A 31 -15.28 26.20 26.41
C LEU A 31 -15.80 25.61 25.09
N LEU A 32 -16.94 26.05 24.57
CA LEU A 32 -17.45 25.66 23.24
C LEU A 32 -16.89 26.52 22.11
N THR A 33 -16.33 27.70 22.41
CA THR A 33 -15.41 28.39 21.51
C THR A 33 -14.00 27.85 21.69
N THR A 34 -13.83 26.53 21.66
CA THR A 34 -12.52 25.99 21.26
C THR A 34 -12.30 26.48 19.86
N PHE A 35 -11.28 27.31 19.72
CA PHE A 35 -10.59 27.65 18.49
C PHE A 35 -10.89 26.61 17.41
N ALA A 36 -11.69 27.01 16.42
CA ALA A 36 -11.40 26.56 15.07
C ALA A 36 -10.00 27.13 14.77
N SER A 37 -8.97 26.50 15.34
CA SER A 37 -7.65 26.62 14.79
C SER A 37 -7.83 26.15 13.37
N ALA A 38 -7.50 27.01 12.41
CA ALA A 38 -7.08 26.51 11.13
C ALA A 38 -6.19 25.30 11.43
N GLN A 39 -6.56 24.11 10.97
CA GLN A 39 -5.68 22.97 11.04
C GLN A 39 -4.49 23.38 10.18
N THR A 40 -3.48 23.93 10.81
CA THR A 40 -2.18 24.10 10.20
C THR A 40 -1.85 22.72 9.67
N VAL A 41 -1.64 22.60 8.36
CA VAL A 41 -1.27 21.35 7.70
C VAL A 41 0.13 20.97 8.19
N MET A 42 0.22 20.54 9.44
CA MET A 42 1.43 20.06 10.07
C MET A 42 1.38 18.54 10.02
N LEU A 43 2.55 17.92 9.87
CA LEU A 43 2.69 16.49 10.05
C LEU A 43 2.25 16.11 11.48
N ASP A 44 1.75 14.88 11.64
CA ASP A 44 1.35 14.38 12.95
C ASP A 44 2.58 14.24 13.85
N PRO A 45 2.78 15.10 14.87
CA PRO A 45 3.99 15.08 15.68
C PRO A 45 4.08 13.83 16.58
N THR A 46 3.02 13.03 16.66
CA THR A 46 3.01 11.77 17.42
C THR A 46 3.50 10.58 16.58
N PHE A 47 3.70 10.78 15.28
CA PHE A 47 4.21 9.76 14.37
C PHE A 47 5.73 9.88 14.24
N ASP A 48 6.46 8.94 14.83
CA ASP A 48 7.92 8.90 14.92
C ASP A 48 8.52 10.29 15.24
N SER A 49 9.42 10.79 14.39
CA SER A 49 10.22 11.98 14.64
C SER A 49 9.57 13.19 13.98
N ASP A 50 8.62 13.81 14.69
CA ASP A 50 7.84 14.97 14.23
C ASP A 50 7.02 14.72 12.95
N GLY A 51 6.45 13.52 12.84
CA GLY A 51 5.61 13.11 11.71
C GLY A 51 6.38 12.52 10.53
N ILE A 52 7.66 12.22 10.72
CA ILE A 52 8.55 11.64 9.71
C ILE A 52 9.22 10.40 10.32
N ALA A 53 9.00 9.26 9.68
CA ALA A 53 9.73 8.03 9.97
C ALA A 53 10.81 7.79 8.90
N ILE A 54 12.01 7.39 9.33
CA ILE A 54 13.15 7.13 8.44
C ILE A 54 13.67 5.72 8.72
N PHE A 55 13.72 4.90 7.66
CA PHE A 55 14.22 3.53 7.72
C PHE A 55 15.38 3.33 6.74
N SER A 56 16.37 2.55 7.15
CA SER A 56 17.52 2.12 6.33
C SER A 56 17.66 0.60 6.39
N PRO A 57 16.72 -0.16 5.82
CA PRO A 57 16.73 -1.63 5.88
C PRO A 57 17.89 -2.25 5.10
N GLY A 58 18.41 -1.57 4.07
CA GLY A 58 19.53 -2.03 3.27
C GLY A 58 20.85 -1.36 3.63
N SER A 59 21.85 -1.66 2.81
CA SER A 59 23.25 -1.26 2.97
C SER A 59 23.71 -0.15 2.02
N LEU A 60 22.88 0.23 1.04
CA LEU A 60 23.21 1.25 0.04
C LEU A 60 22.03 2.16 -0.30
N HIS A 61 21.10 1.66 -1.12
CA HIS A 61 19.94 2.39 -1.61
C HIS A 61 18.68 1.64 -1.22
N ASP A 62 17.70 2.32 -0.66
CA ASP A 62 16.41 1.75 -0.31
C ASP A 62 15.30 2.62 -0.90
N VAL A 63 14.28 1.99 -1.45
CA VAL A 63 13.13 2.67 -2.05
C VAL A 63 11.83 2.00 -1.61
N ALA A 64 10.97 2.75 -0.93
CA ALA A 64 9.56 2.39 -0.78
C ALA A 64 8.82 2.69 -2.09
N ARG A 65 7.92 1.79 -2.51
CA ARG A 65 7.21 1.87 -3.80
C ARG A 65 5.70 1.86 -3.66
N ASP A 66 5.20 1.13 -2.67
CA ASP A 66 3.77 1.05 -2.40
C ASP A 66 3.50 0.82 -0.91
N MET A 67 2.28 1.11 -0.48
CA MET A 67 1.87 0.99 0.91
C MET A 67 0.41 0.57 1.00
N VAL A 68 0.10 -0.30 1.96
CA VAL A 68 -1.26 -0.60 2.37
C VAL A 68 -1.44 -0.24 3.84
N VAL A 69 -2.62 0.28 4.17
CA VAL A 69 -3.02 0.56 5.56
C VAL A 69 -3.94 -0.58 6.02
N LEU A 70 -3.63 -1.18 7.15
CA LEU A 70 -4.41 -2.26 7.75
C LEU A 70 -5.54 -1.69 8.63
N SER A 71 -6.51 -2.53 8.99
CA SER A 71 -7.68 -2.11 9.77
C SER A 71 -7.37 -1.63 11.19
N ASP A 72 -6.18 -1.97 11.71
CA ASP A 72 -5.68 -1.51 13.02
C ASP A 72 -4.85 -0.22 12.92
N ASN A 73 -4.81 0.40 11.73
CA ASN A 73 -3.98 1.56 11.36
C ASN A 73 -2.47 1.30 11.29
N THR A 74 -2.02 0.05 11.44
CA THR A 74 -0.65 -0.28 11.06
C THR A 74 -0.53 -0.26 9.54
N MET A 75 0.69 -0.13 9.03
CA MET A 75 0.94 -0.04 7.59
C MET A 75 1.92 -1.12 7.18
N ILE A 76 1.78 -1.64 5.98
CA ILE A 76 2.82 -2.43 5.33
C ILE A 76 3.31 -1.61 4.15
N ILE A 77 4.63 -1.48 4.02
CA ILE A 77 5.29 -0.90 2.86
C ILE A 77 5.99 -2.00 2.07
N CYS A 78 5.97 -1.90 0.74
CA CYS A 78 6.80 -2.72 -0.12
C CYS A 78 7.79 -1.86 -0.90
N GLY A 79 8.91 -2.46 -1.29
CA GLY A 79 9.95 -1.74 -2.02
C GLY A 79 11.14 -2.60 -2.38
N THR A 80 12.26 -1.93 -2.58
CA THR A 80 13.56 -2.58 -2.85
C THR A 80 14.57 -2.05 -1.85
N GLY A 81 15.34 -2.96 -1.27
CA GLY A 81 16.55 -2.62 -0.50
C GLY A 81 17.77 -3.31 -1.08
N TYR A 82 18.95 -2.73 -0.88
CA TYR A 82 20.21 -3.33 -1.34
C TYR A 82 20.92 -4.05 -0.21
N PHE A 83 21.07 -5.36 -0.34
CA PHE A 83 21.68 -6.23 0.67
C PHE A 83 23.04 -6.74 0.20
N ASN A 84 23.91 -7.06 1.16
CA ASN A 84 25.28 -7.51 0.91
C ASN A 84 26.10 -6.57 0.00
N GLY A 85 25.76 -5.28 0.00
CA GLY A 85 26.49 -4.22 -0.71
C GLY A 85 26.24 -4.13 -2.23
N THR A 86 25.50 -5.03 -2.87
CA THR A 86 25.24 -4.93 -4.33
C THR A 86 23.90 -5.48 -4.78
N THR A 87 23.28 -6.38 -4.02
CA THR A 87 22.12 -7.14 -4.49
C THR A 87 20.83 -6.41 -4.17
N ALA A 88 20.05 -6.03 -5.18
CA ALA A 88 18.71 -5.51 -4.97
C ALA A 88 17.76 -6.65 -4.62
N ALA A 89 17.09 -6.55 -3.48
CA ALA A 89 16.08 -7.51 -3.05
C ALA A 89 14.75 -6.80 -2.81
N GLY A 90 13.65 -7.48 -3.10
CA GLY A 90 12.34 -7.00 -2.70
C GLY A 90 12.24 -6.98 -1.18
N LEU A 91 11.54 -5.97 -0.66
CA LEU A 91 11.41 -5.74 0.77
C LEU A 91 9.94 -5.53 1.13
N LEU A 92 9.54 -6.11 2.26
CA LEU A 92 8.36 -5.73 3.03
C LEU A 92 8.77 -5.30 4.44
N MET A 93 8.08 -4.30 4.96
CA MET A 93 8.24 -3.84 6.35
C MET A 93 6.88 -3.43 6.88
N ARG A 94 6.59 -3.76 8.14
CA ARG A 94 5.39 -3.27 8.84
C ARG A 94 5.76 -2.11 9.75
N ILE A 95 4.96 -1.05 9.70
CA ILE A 95 5.06 0.18 10.48
C ILE A 95 3.88 0.24 11.43
N LEU A 96 4.16 0.49 12.71
CA LEU A 96 3.16 0.66 13.75
C LEU A 96 2.48 2.03 13.65
N ASN A 97 1.37 2.21 14.37
CA ASN A 97 0.57 3.43 14.33
C ASN A 97 1.34 4.67 14.80
N ASP A 98 2.35 4.47 15.64
CA ASP A 98 3.24 5.52 16.14
C ASP A 98 4.42 5.79 15.19
N GLY A 99 4.43 5.20 14.00
CA GLY A 99 5.49 5.35 13.01
C GLY A 99 6.72 4.50 13.25
N SER A 100 6.82 3.77 14.36
CA SER A 100 7.95 2.88 14.61
C SER A 100 7.88 1.59 13.79
N GLN A 101 9.03 0.97 13.51
CA GLN A 101 9.08 -0.31 12.80
C GLN A 101 8.60 -1.45 13.71
N ASP A 102 7.75 -2.33 13.17
CA ASP A 102 7.36 -3.55 13.86
C ASP A 102 8.43 -4.65 13.72
N MET A 103 9.22 -4.84 14.77
CA MET A 103 10.31 -5.82 14.80
C MET A 103 9.83 -7.28 14.84
N THR A 104 8.53 -7.53 15.01
CA THR A 104 7.93 -8.88 15.00
C THR A 104 7.51 -9.34 13.61
N PHE A 105 7.49 -8.43 12.63
CA PHE A 105 7.15 -8.74 11.25
C PHE A 105 8.33 -9.38 10.50
N GLY A 106 8.10 -10.50 9.84
CA GLY A 106 9.13 -11.22 9.11
C GLY A 106 10.30 -11.64 10.00
N SER A 107 11.52 -11.37 9.54
CA SER A 107 12.75 -11.61 10.30
C SER A 107 13.46 -10.29 10.59
N GLY A 108 13.53 -9.91 11.87
CA GLY A 108 14.14 -8.64 12.27
C GLY A 108 13.35 -7.42 11.78
N GLY A 109 12.03 -7.54 11.68
CA GLY A 109 11.13 -6.46 11.26
C GLY A 109 10.99 -6.28 9.75
N ILE A 110 11.59 -7.17 8.94
CA ILE A 110 11.52 -7.12 7.48
C ILE A 110 11.32 -8.51 6.86
N SER A 111 10.75 -8.54 5.66
CA SER A 111 10.72 -9.74 4.82
C SER A 111 11.42 -9.45 3.50
N ILE A 112 12.31 -10.36 3.09
CA ILE A 112 13.14 -10.21 1.90
C ILE A 112 12.68 -11.17 0.81
N MET A 113 12.54 -10.66 -0.41
CA MET A 113 12.25 -11.40 -1.64
C MET A 113 13.47 -11.39 -2.54
N GLN A 114 14.05 -12.56 -2.78
CA GLN A 114 15.20 -12.74 -3.68
C GLN A 114 14.94 -13.93 -4.60
N TYR A 115 14.38 -13.68 -5.78
CA TYR A 115 14.01 -14.73 -6.73
C TYR A 115 15.02 -14.91 -7.88
N GLY A 116 16.05 -14.06 -7.93
CA GLY A 116 17.07 -14.05 -8.99
C GLY A 116 18.33 -13.32 -8.55
N VAL A 117 19.02 -12.67 -9.49
CA VAL A 117 20.17 -11.81 -9.18
C VAL A 117 19.74 -10.50 -8.54
N ASP A 118 18.65 -9.90 -9.02
CA ASP A 118 18.04 -8.70 -8.46
C ASP A 118 16.51 -8.83 -8.46
N THR A 119 15.85 -8.30 -7.44
CA THR A 119 14.39 -8.31 -7.30
C THR A 119 13.88 -6.92 -6.92
N TYR A 120 12.95 -6.42 -7.73
CA TYR A 120 12.33 -5.10 -7.56
C TYR A 120 10.84 -5.24 -7.33
N SER A 121 10.36 -4.82 -6.15
CA SER A 121 8.93 -4.83 -5.82
C SER A 121 8.31 -3.47 -6.13
N TYR A 122 7.18 -3.43 -6.83
CA TYR A 122 6.59 -2.17 -7.30
C TYR A 122 5.16 -1.92 -6.83
N LYS A 123 4.38 -2.98 -6.57
CA LYS A 123 2.97 -2.89 -6.22
C LYS A 123 2.63 -3.88 -5.12
N MET A 124 1.66 -3.51 -4.29
CA MET A 124 1.13 -4.35 -3.22
C MET A 124 -0.39 -4.26 -3.15
N GLY A 125 -1.03 -5.36 -2.74
CA GLY A 125 -2.47 -5.43 -2.53
C GLY A 125 -2.80 -6.23 -1.29
N LEU A 126 -3.74 -5.72 -0.48
CA LEU A 126 -4.24 -6.38 0.72
C LEU A 126 -5.43 -7.28 0.38
N GLN A 127 -5.39 -8.53 0.83
CA GLN A 127 -6.51 -9.45 0.76
C GLN A 127 -7.40 -9.36 2.02
N PRO A 128 -8.70 -9.70 1.96
CA PRO A 128 -9.61 -9.61 3.11
C PRO A 128 -9.20 -10.44 4.34
N ASP A 129 -8.38 -11.47 4.15
CA ASP A 129 -7.85 -12.32 5.22
C ASP A 129 -6.57 -11.75 5.88
N GLY A 130 -6.16 -10.54 5.50
CA GLY A 130 -4.98 -9.86 6.01
C GLY A 130 -3.67 -10.27 5.33
N LYS A 131 -3.70 -11.20 4.37
CA LYS A 131 -2.53 -11.52 3.55
C LYS A 131 -2.26 -10.38 2.56
N VAL A 132 -1.01 -10.23 2.17
CA VAL A 132 -0.61 -9.25 1.15
C VAL A 132 -0.02 -9.95 -0.06
N ILE A 133 -0.40 -9.48 -1.25
CA ILE A 133 0.26 -9.82 -2.50
C ILE A 133 1.24 -8.70 -2.83
N VAL A 134 2.44 -9.04 -3.25
CA VAL A 134 3.44 -8.11 -3.80
C VAL A 134 3.77 -8.55 -5.21
N SER A 135 3.92 -7.61 -6.13
CA SER A 135 4.37 -7.90 -7.49
C SER A 135 5.51 -6.99 -7.94
N GLY A 136 6.25 -7.48 -8.92
CA GLY A 136 7.27 -6.68 -9.57
C GLY A 136 8.13 -7.49 -10.53
N THR A 137 9.37 -7.06 -10.68
CA THR A 137 10.33 -7.60 -11.64
C THR A 137 11.45 -8.33 -10.91
N CYS A 138 11.87 -9.46 -11.45
CA CYS A 138 13.03 -10.21 -11.01
C CYS A 138 14.00 -10.36 -12.20
N TYR A 139 15.21 -9.86 -12.06
CA TYR A 139 16.29 -10.21 -13.00
C TYR A 139 16.82 -11.57 -12.62
N VAL A 140 16.53 -12.59 -13.42
CA VAL A 140 17.04 -13.96 -13.22
C VAL A 140 18.49 -14.08 -13.71
N THR A 141 18.88 -13.23 -14.67
CA THR A 141 20.28 -12.95 -15.04
C THR A 141 20.44 -11.44 -15.25
N PRO A 142 21.68 -10.90 -15.34
CA PRO A 142 21.88 -9.46 -15.56
C PRO A 142 21.26 -8.90 -16.86
N SER A 143 20.83 -9.76 -17.79
CA SER A 143 20.26 -9.38 -19.08
C SER A 143 18.93 -10.08 -19.37
N ASN A 144 18.26 -10.63 -18.34
CA ASN A 144 16.97 -11.28 -18.52
C ASN A 144 16.12 -11.04 -17.27
N SER A 145 15.00 -10.34 -17.46
CA SER A 145 14.01 -10.14 -16.42
C SER A 145 12.76 -10.97 -16.64
N GLU A 146 12.22 -11.46 -15.54
CA GLU A 146 10.93 -12.10 -15.40
C GLU A 146 10.08 -11.25 -14.46
N PHE A 147 8.79 -11.53 -14.39
CA PHE A 147 7.92 -10.89 -13.40
C PHE A 147 7.39 -11.88 -12.39
N PHE A 148 7.08 -11.37 -11.21
CA PHE A 148 6.62 -12.19 -10.09
C PHE A 148 5.39 -11.60 -9.42
N ALA A 149 4.68 -12.49 -8.73
CA ALA A 149 3.77 -12.15 -7.63
C ALA A 149 4.08 -13.05 -6.45
N ALA A 150 4.16 -12.52 -5.25
CA ALA A 150 4.43 -13.26 -4.02
C ALA A 150 3.36 -12.95 -2.98
N ARG A 151 2.97 -13.93 -2.17
CA ARG A 151 2.01 -13.75 -1.09
C ARG A 151 2.68 -13.91 0.27
N PHE A 152 2.33 -13.02 1.19
CA PHE A 152 2.80 -13.05 2.57
C PHE A 152 1.63 -13.14 3.53
N LEU A 153 1.85 -13.87 4.62
CA LEU A 153 0.96 -13.95 5.76
C LEU A 153 1.00 -12.62 6.55
N PRO A 154 -0.01 -12.35 7.43
CA PRO A 154 -0.05 -11.12 8.21
C PRO A 154 1.18 -10.89 9.11
N ASP A 155 1.92 -11.95 9.44
CA ASP A 155 3.16 -11.90 10.22
C ASP A 155 4.40 -11.59 9.37
N GLY A 156 4.24 -11.43 8.05
CA GLY A 156 5.32 -11.15 7.11
C GLY A 156 6.07 -12.40 6.61
N THR A 157 5.68 -13.60 7.00
CA THR A 157 6.27 -14.82 6.42
C THR A 157 5.65 -15.14 5.04
N PRO A 158 6.39 -15.74 4.09
CA PRO A 158 5.82 -16.16 2.81
C PRO A 158 4.69 -17.19 3.02
N ASP A 159 3.60 -17.07 2.27
CA ASP A 159 2.49 -18.04 2.33
C ASP A 159 2.78 -19.26 1.43
N PRO A 160 3.14 -20.43 1.98
CA PRO A 160 3.53 -21.59 1.18
C PRO A 160 2.40 -22.15 0.31
N THR A 161 1.16 -21.74 0.53
CA THR A 161 -0.01 -22.17 -0.25
C THR A 161 -0.21 -21.37 -1.55
N PHE A 162 0.60 -20.35 -1.80
CA PHE A 162 0.52 -19.51 -3.00
C PHE A 162 1.55 -19.95 -4.05
N GLY A 163 1.09 -20.19 -5.28
CA GLY A 163 1.93 -20.53 -6.42
C GLY A 163 2.90 -21.66 -6.12
N ASN A 164 4.18 -21.41 -6.38
CA ASN A 164 5.28 -22.29 -6.03
C ASN A 164 5.89 -21.89 -4.69
N ASN A 165 5.30 -22.37 -3.58
CA ASN A 165 5.81 -22.16 -2.22
C ASN A 165 6.00 -20.67 -1.84
N GLY A 166 4.97 -19.85 -2.08
CA GLY A 166 4.95 -18.43 -1.72
C GLY A 166 4.92 -17.48 -2.89
N TYR A 167 5.26 -17.93 -4.10
CA TYR A 167 5.38 -17.02 -5.24
C TYR A 167 5.05 -17.68 -6.58
N PHE A 168 4.64 -16.83 -7.51
CA PHE A 168 4.54 -17.05 -8.93
C PHE A 168 5.69 -16.29 -9.60
N LEU A 169 6.38 -16.93 -10.53
CA LEU A 169 7.44 -16.36 -11.36
C LEU A 169 7.28 -16.92 -12.77
N THR A 170 7.29 -16.07 -13.79
CA THR A 170 7.11 -16.53 -15.17
C THR A 170 7.81 -15.64 -16.19
N SER A 171 8.02 -16.23 -17.37
CA SER A 171 8.43 -15.55 -18.60
C SER A 171 7.57 -16.02 -19.77
N TYR A 172 7.41 -15.19 -20.79
CA TYR A 172 6.69 -15.57 -22.03
C TYR A 172 7.60 -16.13 -23.12
N GLY A 173 8.84 -16.53 -22.78
CA GLY A 173 9.67 -17.34 -23.66
C GLY A 173 10.74 -16.55 -24.43
N GLY A 174 11.61 -15.85 -23.69
CA GLY A 174 12.83 -15.21 -24.22
C GLY A 174 12.77 -13.69 -24.34
N TYR A 175 11.79 -13.08 -23.69
CA TYR A 175 11.63 -11.63 -23.63
C TYR A 175 11.93 -11.15 -22.22
N GLU A 176 12.32 -9.88 -22.10
CA GLU A 176 12.41 -9.22 -20.79
C GLU A 176 11.00 -8.81 -20.38
N GLU A 177 10.50 -9.36 -19.27
CA GLU A 177 9.23 -8.96 -18.68
C GLU A 177 9.43 -8.08 -17.47
N GLU A 178 8.62 -7.04 -17.36
CA GLU A 178 8.60 -6.17 -16.22
C GLU A 178 7.16 -5.84 -15.81
N CYS A 179 6.80 -6.17 -14.57
CA CYS A 179 5.48 -5.93 -14.02
C CYS A 179 5.48 -4.67 -13.16
N TYR A 180 4.60 -3.74 -13.48
CA TYR A 180 4.52 -2.43 -12.81
C TYR A 180 3.19 -2.15 -12.15
N ALA A 181 2.18 -2.95 -12.47
CA ALA A 181 0.80 -2.75 -12.06
C ALA A 181 0.19 -4.07 -11.61
N MET A 182 -0.66 -3.98 -10.58
CA MET A 182 -1.42 -5.11 -10.07
C MET A 182 -2.77 -4.63 -9.54
N ALA A 183 -3.80 -5.47 -9.69
CA ALA A 183 -5.07 -5.31 -9.00
C ALA A 183 -5.60 -6.67 -8.51
N ILE A 184 -6.34 -6.68 -7.40
CA ILE A 184 -6.99 -7.87 -6.85
C ILE A 184 -8.50 -7.75 -7.10
N GLN A 185 -9.06 -8.72 -7.81
CA GLN A 185 -10.50 -8.79 -8.09
C GLN A 185 -11.28 -9.24 -6.86
N SER A 186 -12.59 -8.96 -6.84
CA SER A 186 -13.49 -9.30 -5.73
C SER A 186 -13.63 -10.80 -5.48
N ASP A 187 -13.35 -11.63 -6.48
CA ASP A 187 -13.30 -13.09 -6.38
C ASP A 187 -11.93 -13.62 -5.93
N GLY A 188 -10.99 -12.71 -5.62
CA GLY A 188 -9.64 -13.02 -5.17
C GLY A 188 -8.64 -13.30 -6.30
N LYS A 189 -9.04 -13.25 -7.57
CA LYS A 189 -8.09 -13.33 -8.69
C LYS A 189 -7.20 -12.10 -8.73
N ILE A 190 -6.00 -12.27 -9.27
CA ILE A 190 -4.97 -11.23 -9.27
C ILE A 190 -4.62 -10.91 -10.73
N VAL A 191 -4.71 -9.65 -11.09
CA VAL A 191 -4.33 -9.15 -12.41
C VAL A 191 -2.98 -8.47 -12.31
N LEU A 192 -2.04 -8.84 -13.15
CA LEU A 192 -0.70 -8.25 -13.27
C LEU A 192 -0.57 -7.61 -14.66
N ALA A 193 0.12 -6.49 -14.75
CA ALA A 193 0.38 -5.87 -16.03
C ALA A 193 1.69 -5.08 -16.06
N GLY A 194 2.20 -4.89 -17.27
CA GLY A 194 3.42 -4.14 -17.49
C GLY A 194 3.84 -4.16 -18.95
N ARG A 195 5.12 -4.46 -19.18
CA ARG A 195 5.70 -4.58 -20.52
C ARG A 195 6.44 -5.88 -20.72
N THR A 196 6.47 -6.32 -21.97
CA THR A 196 7.30 -7.42 -22.44
C THR A 196 8.08 -6.95 -23.67
N TYR A 197 9.37 -7.22 -23.69
CA TYR A 197 10.25 -6.80 -24.78
C TYR A 197 10.22 -7.82 -25.92
N SER A 198 9.40 -7.57 -26.95
CA SER A 198 9.31 -8.44 -28.13
C SER A 198 9.99 -7.82 -29.35
N VAL A 199 11.23 -8.22 -29.64
CA VAL A 199 12.02 -7.65 -30.75
C VAL A 199 11.18 -7.60 -32.06
N PRO A 200 10.97 -6.42 -32.68
CA PRO A 200 11.70 -5.16 -32.50
C PRO A 200 11.05 -4.10 -31.57
N LEU A 201 9.91 -4.37 -30.94
CA LEU A 201 9.13 -3.38 -30.17
C LEU A 201 8.88 -3.83 -28.72
N THR A 202 8.57 -2.90 -27.82
CA THR A 202 8.09 -3.27 -26.48
C THR A 202 6.57 -3.32 -26.48
N ALA A 203 6.02 -4.52 -26.28
CA ALA A 203 4.58 -4.78 -26.15
C ALA A 203 4.12 -4.67 -24.70
N THR A 204 2.81 -4.62 -24.50
CA THR A 204 2.21 -4.65 -23.15
C THR A 204 1.56 -5.99 -22.87
N PHE A 205 1.39 -6.33 -21.60
CA PHE A 205 0.72 -7.57 -21.23
C PHE A 205 -0.23 -7.37 -20.06
N PHE A 206 -1.21 -8.28 -19.98
CA PHE A 206 -1.98 -8.60 -18.79
C PHE A 206 -1.85 -10.09 -18.49
N THR A 207 -1.62 -10.44 -17.23
CA THR A 207 -1.66 -11.81 -16.71
C THR A 207 -2.75 -11.88 -15.66
N ARG A 208 -3.49 -12.99 -15.59
CA ARG A 208 -4.40 -13.23 -14.48
C ARG A 208 -4.03 -14.51 -13.74
N LEU A 209 -3.89 -14.40 -12.43
CA LEU A 209 -3.72 -15.53 -11.53
C LEU A 209 -5.03 -15.80 -10.79
N ASN A 210 -5.25 -17.07 -10.47
CA ASN A 210 -6.21 -17.48 -9.46
C ASN A 210 -5.77 -16.99 -8.07
N SER A 211 -6.69 -17.03 -7.11
CA SER A 211 -6.41 -16.60 -5.73
C SER A 211 -5.32 -17.42 -5.04
N ASP A 212 -5.01 -18.62 -5.53
CA ASP A 212 -3.93 -19.47 -5.05
C ASP A 212 -2.60 -19.23 -5.77
N GLY A 213 -2.52 -18.25 -6.67
CA GLY A 213 -1.30 -17.91 -7.41
C GLY A 213 -1.03 -18.79 -8.63
N THR A 214 -1.89 -19.75 -8.94
CA THR A 214 -1.83 -20.49 -10.21
C THR A 214 -2.33 -19.60 -11.35
N LEU A 215 -1.86 -19.86 -12.57
CA LEU A 215 -2.28 -19.10 -13.75
C LEU A 215 -3.75 -19.41 -14.11
N ASP A 216 -4.57 -18.39 -14.30
CA ASP A 216 -5.98 -18.56 -14.68
C ASP A 216 -6.09 -18.80 -16.18
N SER A 217 -6.10 -20.07 -16.60
CA SER A 217 -6.17 -20.46 -18.01
C SER A 217 -7.43 -19.97 -18.76
N SER A 218 -8.45 -19.49 -18.05
CA SER A 218 -9.65 -18.90 -18.67
C SER A 218 -9.47 -17.44 -19.12
N PHE A 219 -8.35 -16.80 -18.76
CA PHE A 219 -8.05 -15.42 -19.14
C PHE A 219 -7.20 -15.35 -20.41
N GLY A 220 -7.67 -14.63 -21.42
CA GLY A 220 -6.93 -14.45 -22.68
C GLY A 220 -6.52 -15.79 -23.31
N THR A 221 -5.23 -15.92 -23.62
CA THR A 221 -4.63 -17.16 -24.11
C THR A 221 -3.76 -17.77 -23.02
N ASN A 222 -4.23 -18.87 -22.42
CA ASN A 222 -3.51 -19.58 -21.35
C ASN A 222 -3.17 -18.70 -20.13
N GLY A 223 -4.04 -17.76 -19.78
CA GLY A 223 -3.92 -16.91 -18.58
C GLY A 223 -3.21 -15.58 -18.76
N TYR A 224 -2.89 -15.22 -20.00
CA TYR A 224 -2.35 -13.90 -20.31
C TYR A 224 -2.85 -13.39 -21.66
N THR A 225 -2.69 -12.08 -21.87
CA THR A 225 -2.86 -11.42 -23.16
C THR A 225 -1.66 -10.52 -23.36
N VAL A 226 -0.95 -10.69 -24.47
CA VAL A 226 0.04 -9.73 -24.97
C VAL A 226 -0.68 -8.85 -25.99
N ILE A 227 -0.54 -7.54 -25.81
CA ILE A 227 -1.06 -6.54 -26.74
C ILE A 227 0.15 -6.01 -27.50
N ASP A 228 0.19 -6.36 -28.79
CA ASP A 228 1.28 -5.99 -29.67
C ASP A 228 1.44 -4.47 -29.72
N ALA A 229 2.70 -4.04 -29.69
CA ALA A 229 3.05 -2.64 -29.69
C ALA A 229 2.63 -1.99 -31.01
N THR A 230 1.94 -0.86 -30.92
CA THR A 230 1.62 -0.02 -32.08
C THR A 230 2.68 1.04 -32.35
N ILE A 231 3.57 1.27 -31.38
CA ILE A 231 4.69 2.22 -31.40
C ILE A 231 5.94 1.62 -30.74
N GLN A 232 7.08 2.33 -30.77
CA GLN A 232 8.39 1.76 -30.45
C GLN A 232 8.52 1.25 -29.01
N TYR A 233 7.80 1.87 -28.08
CA TYR A 233 7.80 1.51 -26.68
C TYR A 233 6.42 1.69 -26.10
N GLU A 234 5.84 0.65 -25.49
CA GLU A 234 4.61 0.75 -24.72
C GLU A 234 4.78 0.12 -23.34
N SER A 235 4.12 0.69 -22.34
CA SER A 235 4.17 0.13 -20.99
C SER A 235 2.96 0.51 -20.16
N ILE A 236 2.31 -0.50 -19.57
CA ILE A 236 1.28 -0.30 -18.55
C ILE A 236 1.96 0.04 -17.22
N ARG A 237 1.43 1.04 -16.51
CA ARG A 237 1.95 1.54 -15.23
C ARG A 237 0.93 1.49 -14.10
N THR A 238 -0.35 1.38 -14.42
CA THR A 238 -1.42 1.17 -13.45
C THR A 238 -2.50 0.28 -14.05
N VAL A 239 -3.15 -0.49 -13.18
CA VAL A 239 -4.33 -1.32 -13.50
C VAL A 239 -5.36 -1.06 -12.43
N ASP A 240 -6.60 -0.89 -12.86
CA ASP A 240 -7.74 -0.71 -11.98
C ASP A 240 -8.91 -1.58 -12.44
N LEU A 241 -9.86 -1.79 -11.53
CA LEU A 241 -11.05 -2.60 -11.76
C LEU A 241 -12.28 -1.72 -11.70
N LEU A 242 -13.07 -1.75 -12.76
CA LEU A 242 -14.39 -1.10 -12.76
C LEU A 242 -15.38 -1.93 -11.93
N SER A 243 -16.49 -1.31 -11.54
CA SER A 243 -17.51 -1.95 -10.70
C SER A 243 -18.15 -3.20 -11.31
N ASP A 244 -18.09 -3.35 -12.64
CA ASP A 244 -18.56 -4.52 -13.37
C ASP A 244 -17.50 -5.64 -13.52
N GLY A 245 -16.30 -5.43 -12.95
CA GLY A 245 -15.18 -6.36 -13.03
C GLY A 245 -14.29 -6.17 -14.27
N THR A 246 -14.57 -5.17 -15.12
CA THR A 246 -13.71 -4.84 -16.25
C THR A 246 -12.33 -4.41 -15.77
N ILE A 247 -11.30 -4.98 -16.38
CA ILE A 247 -9.89 -4.65 -16.13
C ILE A 247 -9.51 -3.49 -17.04
N VAL A 248 -8.98 -2.41 -16.47
CA VAL A 248 -8.50 -1.24 -17.22
C VAL A 248 -7.04 -1.00 -16.88
N GLY A 249 -6.19 -0.84 -17.89
CA GLY A 249 -4.78 -0.47 -17.71
C GLY A 249 -4.47 0.88 -18.34
N PHE A 250 -3.65 1.69 -17.67
CA PHE A 250 -3.11 2.93 -18.22
C PHE A 250 -1.58 2.93 -18.20
N GLY A 251 -1.00 3.61 -19.17
CA GLY A 251 0.42 3.53 -19.48
C GLY A 251 0.91 4.67 -20.35
N TYR A 252 2.10 4.53 -20.89
CA TYR A 252 2.68 5.46 -21.85
C TYR A 252 3.30 4.70 -23.02
N GLY A 253 3.58 5.44 -24.10
CA GLY A 253 4.48 4.96 -25.13
C GLY A 253 5.13 6.06 -25.95
N TYR A 254 6.12 5.69 -26.75
CA TYR A 254 6.92 6.63 -27.54
C TYR A 254 6.92 6.26 -29.03
N TYR A 255 6.83 7.27 -29.88
CA TYR A 255 7.13 7.17 -31.30
C TYR A 255 8.65 7.19 -31.50
N SER A 256 9.16 6.39 -32.43
CA SER A 256 10.51 6.58 -32.94
C SER A 256 10.53 7.82 -33.84
N THR A 257 11.44 8.75 -33.60
CA THR A 257 11.77 9.83 -34.54
C THR A 257 12.67 9.34 -35.66
#